data_AF-A0A2M9PYD4-F1
#
_entry.id   AF-A0A2M9PYD4-F1
#
_cell.length_a   1.000
_cell.length_b   1.000
_cell.length_c   1.000
_cell.angle_alpha   90.00
_cell.angle_beta   90.00
_cell.angle_gamma   90.00
#
_symmetry.space_group_name_H-M   'P 1'
#
loop_
_entity.id
_entity.type
_entity.pdbx_description
1 polymer ?
#
loop_
_entity_poly.entity_id
_entity_poly.type
_entity_poly.pdbx_seq_one_letter_code
_entity_poly.pdbx_strand_id
1 'polypeptide(L)'
;GQRFKKAKTIRREMPFTISRVDEDGDAQIVQGIIDCLFEDENGEWILLDYKTDRIQSHFAEEPALTKELLDRYGVQLRVYSEAIEAILQIKVSDKVLYLFDIERAVHA
;
A
#
# COMPACT_ATOMS: atom_id res chain seq x y z
N GLY A 1 4.96 4.60 12.65
CA GLY A 1 4.85 4.05 14.02
C GLY A 1 3.75 4.72 14.85
N GLN A 2 3.89 6.00 15.19
CA GLN A 2 2.96 6.67 16.12
C GLN A 2 1.53 6.81 15.58
N ARG A 3 1.36 7.17 14.29
CA ARG A 3 0.04 7.26 13.63
C ARG A 3 -0.76 5.95 13.76
N PHE A 4 -0.10 4.82 13.50
CA PHE A 4 -0.72 3.49 13.61
C PHE A 4 -1.14 3.15 15.06
N LYS A 5 -0.32 3.49 16.06
CA LYS A 5 -0.65 3.24 17.48
C LYS A 5 -1.85 4.04 17.96
N LYS A 6 -2.07 5.21 17.38
CA LYS A 6 -3.19 6.10 17.68
C LYS A 6 -4.34 6.00 16.67
N ALA A 7 -4.32 5.00 15.81
CA ALA A 7 -5.33 4.86 14.77
C ALA A 7 -6.72 4.70 15.41
N LYS A 8 -7.69 5.44 14.88
CA LYS A 8 -9.09 5.34 15.29
C LYS A 8 -9.69 4.02 14.82
N THR A 9 -9.35 3.65 13.59
CA THR A 9 -9.84 2.45 12.93
C THR A 9 -8.66 1.72 12.30
N ILE A 10 -8.58 0.40 12.49
CA ILE A 10 -7.60 -0.46 11.83
C ILE A 10 -8.34 -1.62 11.20
N ARG A 11 -8.14 -1.81 9.89
CA ARG A 11 -8.62 -2.97 9.13
C ARG A 11 -7.41 -3.73 8.61
N ARG A 12 -7.44 -5.06 8.70
CA ARG A 12 -6.34 -5.94 8.27
C ARG A 12 -6.86 -7.05 7.38
N GLU A 13 -5.98 -7.57 6.53
CA GLU A 13 -6.26 -8.71 5.65
C GLU A 13 -7.56 -8.54 4.86
N MET A 14 -7.78 -7.37 4.27
CA MET A 14 -9.02 -7.07 3.57
C MET A 14 -8.97 -7.67 2.16
N PRO A 15 -9.79 -8.70 1.85
CA PRO A 15 -9.91 -9.17 0.48
C PRO A 15 -10.62 -8.12 -0.37
N PHE A 16 -10.22 -8.01 -1.63
CA PHE A 16 -10.93 -7.20 -2.61
C PHE A 16 -11.06 -7.92 -3.95
N THR A 17 -12.04 -7.48 -4.73
CA THR A 17 -12.22 -7.86 -6.12
C THR A 17 -12.71 -6.63 -6.86
N ILE A 18 -11.98 -6.22 -7.90
CA ILE A 18 -12.36 -5.12 -8.77
C ILE A 18 -12.34 -5.59 -10.23
N SER A 19 -13.18 -4.99 -11.05
CA SER A 19 -13.13 -5.15 -12.51
C SER A 19 -12.43 -3.94 -13.10
N ARG A 20 -11.39 -4.17 -13.89
CA ARG A 20 -10.67 -3.13 -14.63
C ARG A 20 -10.87 -3.37 -16.11
N VAL A 21 -11.36 -2.36 -16.81
CA VAL A 21 -11.54 -2.41 -18.27
C VAL A 21 -10.23 -1.93 -18.90
N ASP A 22 -9.71 -2.70 -19.86
CA ASP A 22 -8.54 -2.29 -20.64
C ASP A 22 -8.94 -1.33 -21.80
N GLU A 23 -7.97 -0.92 -22.60
CA GLU A 23 -8.19 0.03 -23.70
C GLU A 23 -9.08 -0.54 -24.82
N ASP A 24 -9.14 -1.88 -24.95
CA ASP A 24 -9.94 -2.59 -25.94
C ASP A 24 -11.38 -2.83 -25.46
N GLY A 25 -11.69 -2.49 -24.20
CA GLY A 25 -13.02 -2.63 -23.61
C GLY A 25 -13.26 -3.97 -22.90
N ASP A 26 -12.22 -4.81 -22.79
CA ASP A 26 -12.32 -6.10 -22.10
C ASP A 26 -12.16 -5.92 -20.60
N ALA A 27 -13.10 -6.51 -19.85
CA ALA A 27 -13.11 -6.44 -18.40
C ALA A 27 -12.24 -7.54 -17.79
N GLN A 28 -11.17 -7.13 -17.09
CA GLN A 28 -10.29 -8.00 -16.34
C GLN A 28 -10.62 -7.95 -14.85
N ILE A 29 -10.72 -9.11 -14.21
CA ILE A 29 -10.93 -9.21 -12.77
C ILE A 29 -9.58 -9.20 -12.06
N VAL A 30 -9.42 -8.29 -11.11
CA VAL A 30 -8.25 -8.23 -10.21
C VAL A 30 -8.71 -8.54 -8.80
N GLN A 31 -8.05 -9.51 -8.18
CA GLN A 31 -8.32 -9.92 -6.80
C GLN A 31 -7.03 -9.86 -5.99
N GLY A 32 -7.16 -9.51 -4.72
CA GLY A 32 -6.03 -9.43 -3.82
C GLY A 32 -6.46 -9.27 -2.37
N ILE A 33 -5.46 -9.18 -1.50
CA ILE A 33 -5.65 -8.96 -0.06
C ILE A 33 -4.79 -7.76 0.33
N ILE A 34 -5.43 -6.73 0.88
CA ILE A 34 -4.74 -5.57 1.44
C ILE A 34 -4.33 -5.91 2.88
N ASP A 35 -3.02 -5.85 3.15
CA ASP A 35 -2.45 -6.16 4.46
C ASP A 35 -3.08 -5.32 5.57
N CYS A 36 -3.06 -3.98 5.43
CA CYS A 36 -3.64 -3.09 6.40
C CYS A 36 -4.09 -1.74 5.81
N LEU A 37 -5.27 -1.30 6.24
CA LEU A 37 -5.78 0.05 6.02
C LEU A 37 -6.20 0.62 7.38
N PHE A 38 -5.69 1.79 7.74
CA PHE A 38 -6.04 2.43 9.01
C PHE A 38 -6.36 3.91 8.84
N GLU A 39 -7.19 4.41 9.73
CA GLU A 39 -7.53 5.83 9.86
C GLU A 39 -6.78 6.39 11.06
N ASP A 40 -5.98 7.44 10.85
CA ASP A 40 -5.21 8.05 11.93
C ASP A 40 -6.04 9.00 12.81
N GLU A 41 -5.38 9.62 13.80
CA GLU A 41 -6.04 10.53 14.74
C GLU A 41 -6.66 11.77 14.06
N ASN A 42 -6.16 12.14 12.87
CA ASN A 42 -6.65 13.28 12.09
C ASN A 42 -7.75 12.91 11.11
N GLY A 43 -8.08 11.62 10.97
CA GLY A 43 -9.07 11.13 9.99
C GLY A 43 -8.49 10.88 8.60
N GLU A 44 -7.16 10.81 8.48
CA GLU A 44 -6.51 10.44 7.22
C GLU A 44 -6.44 8.92 7.09
N TRP A 45 -6.75 8.39 5.90
CA TRP A 45 -6.63 6.96 5.63
C TRP A 45 -5.26 6.62 5.04
N ILE A 46 -4.61 5.63 5.64
CA ILE A 46 -3.26 5.20 5.26
C ILE A 46 -3.29 3.71 4.91
N LEU A 47 -2.81 3.41 3.71
CA LEU A 47 -2.52 2.06 3.26
C LEU A 47 -1.14 1.66 3.81
N LEU A 48 -1.08 0.53 4.54
CA LEU A 48 0.16 -0.04 5.06
C LEU A 48 0.31 -1.47 4.54
N ASP A 49 1.43 -1.73 3.87
CA ASP A 49 1.79 -3.04 3.34
C ASP A 49 3.15 -3.48 3.91
N TYR A 50 3.26 -4.77 4.24
CA TYR A 50 4.39 -5.35 4.95
C TYR A 50 5.22 -6.20 4.00
N LYS A 51 6.50 -5.86 3.80
CA LYS A 51 7.42 -6.62 2.95
C LYS A 51 8.52 -7.27 3.76
N THR A 52 8.72 -8.56 3.51
CA THR A 52 9.76 -9.40 4.14
C THR A 52 10.93 -9.68 3.20
N ASP A 53 10.85 -9.17 1.97
CA ASP A 53 11.87 -9.29 0.95
C ASP A 53 13.20 -8.69 1.40
N ARG A 54 14.30 -9.33 1.01
CA ARG A 54 15.64 -8.81 1.27
C ARG A 54 15.93 -7.57 0.44
N ILE A 55 16.54 -6.57 1.07
CA ILE A 55 17.01 -5.36 0.43
C ILE A 55 18.52 -5.50 0.19
N GLN A 56 18.93 -5.37 -1.08
CA GLN A 56 20.35 -5.42 -1.42
C GLN A 56 21.05 -4.20 -0.82
N SER A 57 22.22 -4.39 -0.21
CA SER A 57 22.88 -3.34 0.57
C SER A 57 23.16 -2.06 -0.21
N HIS A 58 23.37 -2.12 -1.52
CA HIS A 58 23.57 -0.93 -2.36
C HIS A 58 22.27 -0.15 -2.67
N PHE A 59 21.11 -0.70 -2.34
CA PHE A 59 19.81 -0.03 -2.42
C PHE A 59 19.24 0.33 -1.04
N ALA A 60 19.91 0.02 0.06
CA ALA A 60 19.36 0.22 1.41
C ALA A 60 19.25 1.70 1.85
N GLU A 61 19.84 2.63 1.08
CA GLU A 61 19.89 4.05 1.38
C GLU A 61 19.18 4.91 0.32
N GLU A 62 18.73 6.10 0.72
CA GLU A 62 18.08 7.03 -0.19
C GLU A 62 19.08 7.69 -1.16
N PRO A 63 18.65 8.03 -2.39
CA PRO A 63 17.30 7.84 -2.96
C PRO A 63 17.09 6.46 -3.62
N ALA A 64 18.10 5.58 -3.57
CA ALA A 64 18.09 4.32 -4.28
C ALA A 64 17.03 3.35 -3.71
N LEU A 65 16.82 3.37 -2.39
CA LEU A 65 15.79 2.59 -1.70
C LEU A 65 14.39 2.91 -2.24
N THR A 66 13.97 4.18 -2.16
CA THR A 66 12.64 4.58 -2.62
C THR A 66 12.42 4.24 -4.09
N LYS A 67 13.42 4.46 -4.94
CA LYS A 67 13.32 4.12 -6.37
C LYS A 67 13.07 2.63 -6.58
N GLU A 68 13.86 1.79 -5.93
CA GLU A 68 13.77 0.35 -6.05
C GLU A 68 12.40 -0.17 -5.56
N LEU A 69 11.90 0.37 -4.45
CA LEU A 69 10.59 -0.01 -3.90
C LEU A 69 9.43 0.43 -4.81
N LEU A 70 9.51 1.62 -5.40
CA LEU A 70 8.51 2.09 -6.35
C LEU A 70 8.50 1.22 -7.62
N ASP A 71 9.67 0.82 -8.11
CA ASP A 71 9.80 -0.07 -9.26
C ASP A 71 9.20 -1.45 -8.97
N ARG A 72 9.39 -1.99 -7.75
CA ARG A 72 8.85 -3.32 -7.36
C ARG A 72 7.37 -3.30 -6.98
N TYR A 73 6.93 -2.32 -6.20
CA TYR A 73 5.62 -2.36 -5.52
C TYR A 73 4.66 -1.24 -5.95
N GLY A 74 5.11 -0.27 -6.76
CA GLY A 74 4.30 0.89 -7.13
C GLY A 74 2.98 0.53 -7.83
N VAL A 75 3.00 -0.46 -8.73
CA VAL A 75 1.78 -0.94 -9.40
C VAL A 75 0.80 -1.56 -8.40
N GLN A 76 1.29 -2.41 -7.49
CA GLN A 76 0.47 -3.06 -6.47
C GLN A 76 -0.18 -2.03 -5.54
N LEU A 77 0.61 -1.08 -5.03
CA LEU A 77 0.10 -0.02 -4.15
C LEU A 77 -0.95 0.85 -4.84
N ARG A 78 -0.78 1.13 -6.14
CA ARG A 78 -1.78 1.85 -6.92
C ARG A 78 -3.08 1.06 -7.04
N VAL A 79 -3.00 -0.22 -7.40
CA VAL A 79 -4.19 -1.11 -7.49
C VAL A 79 -4.91 -1.20 -6.15
N TYR A 80 -4.18 -1.31 -5.04
CA TYR A 80 -4.77 -1.37 -3.70
C TYR A 80 -5.46 -0.05 -3.35
N SER A 81 -4.83 1.08 -3.63
CA SER A 81 -5.43 2.40 -3.44
C SER A 81 -6.72 2.54 -4.26
N GLU A 82 -6.68 2.23 -5.55
CA GLU A 82 -7.86 2.27 -6.43
C GLU A 82 -8.99 1.37 -5.92
N ALA A 83 -8.67 0.15 -5.48
CA ALA A 83 -9.66 -0.76 -4.91
C ALA A 83 -10.30 -0.21 -3.63
N ILE A 84 -9.48 0.33 -2.72
CA ILE A 84 -9.96 0.93 -1.47
C ILE A 84 -10.89 2.10 -1.76
N GLU A 85 -10.46 3.02 -2.61
CA GLU A 85 -11.23 4.23 -2.92
C GLU A 85 -12.54 3.88 -3.64
N ALA A 86 -12.51 2.91 -4.57
CA ALA A 86 -13.70 2.47 -5.29
C ALA A 86 -14.70 1.73 -4.39
N ILE A 87 -14.24 0.83 -3.52
CA ILE A 87 -15.12 -0.02 -2.70
C ILE A 87 -15.65 0.73 -1.48
N LEU A 88 -14.76 1.43 -0.77
CA LEU A 88 -15.08 2.08 0.51
C LEU A 88 -15.51 3.54 0.35
N GLN A 89 -15.37 4.14 -0.84
CA GLN A 89 -15.72 5.54 -1.11
C GLN A 89 -14.99 6.51 -0.16
N ILE A 90 -13.74 6.19 0.16
CA ILE A 90 -12.82 7.02 0.95
C ILE A 90 -11.64 7.44 0.07
N LYS A 91 -10.84 8.41 0.52
CA LYS A 91 -9.57 8.77 -0.13
C LYS A 91 -8.40 8.20 0.65
N VAL A 92 -7.46 7.55 -0.02
CA VAL A 92 -6.19 7.12 0.58
C VAL A 92 -5.22 8.30 0.57
N SER A 93 -4.88 8.81 1.75
CA SER A 93 -4.03 9.98 1.91
C SER A 93 -2.54 9.67 1.82
N ASP A 94 -2.13 8.46 2.19
CA ASP A 94 -0.72 8.06 2.28
C ASP A 94 -0.58 6.55 2.07
N LYS A 95 0.56 6.13 1.51
CA LYS A 95 0.90 4.73 1.25
C LYS A 95 2.25 4.43 1.87
N VAL A 96 2.28 3.46 2.77
CA VAL A 96 3.46 3.11 3.55
C VAL A 96 3.82 1.66 3.29
N LEU A 97 5.09 1.43 2.96
CA LEU A 97 5.69 0.10 2.95
C LEU A 97 6.55 -0.05 4.20
N TYR A 98 6.32 -1.11 4.98
CA TYR A 98 7.21 -1.48 6.07
C TYR A 98 8.10 -2.64 5.65
N LEU A 99 9.41 -2.40 5.61
CA LEU A 99 10.43 -3.35 5.22
C LEU A 99 11.02 -4.01 6.45
N PHE A 100 10.78 -5.31 6.62
CA PHE A 100 11.27 -6.06 7.78
C PHE A 100 12.79 -6.26 7.76
N ASP A 101 13.41 -6.42 6.58
CA ASP A 101 14.84 -6.72 6.46
C ASP A 101 15.74 -5.60 7.02
N ILE A 102 15.28 -4.35 6.93
CA ILE A 102 15.99 -3.15 7.41
C ILE A 102 15.20 -2.38 8.49
N GLU A 103 14.13 -2.97 9.00
CA GLU A 103 13.22 -2.41 10.02
C GLU A 103 12.73 -0.97 9.73
N ARG A 104 12.51 -0.63 8.45
CA ARG A 104 12.25 0.74 8.00
C ARG A 104 10.88 0.88 7.35
N ALA A 105 10.20 2.00 7.64
CA ALA A 105 9.02 2.42 6.91
C ALA A 105 9.40 3.42 5.80
N VAL A 106 8.87 3.23 4.60
CA VAL A 106 9.07 4.11 3.44
C VAL A 106 7.70 4.55 2.92
N HIS A 107 7.60 5.82 2.54
CA HIS A 107 6.39 6.42 1.96
C HIS A 107 6.50 6.42 0.44
N ALA A 108 5.43 6.01 -0.25
CA ALA A 108 5.41 5.76 -1.71
C ALA A 108 4.27 6.49 -2.43
#